data_AF-A0A221T1Q0-F1
#
_entry.id   AF-A0A221T1Q0-F1
#
_cell.length_a   1.000
_cell.length_b   1.000
_cell.length_c   1.000
_cell.angle_alpha   90.00
_cell.angle_beta   90.00
_cell.angle_gamma   90.00
#
_symmetry.space_group_name_H-M   'P 1'
#
loop_
_entity.id
_entity.type
_entity.pdbx_description
1 polymer ?
#
loop_
_entity_poly.entity_id
_entity_poly.type
_entity_poly.pdbx_seq_one_letter_code
_entity_poly.pdbx_strand_id
1 'polypeptide(L)'
;MTLHPYRAPWIVGRTALLEHAAEDFLNEVTRQTPWRKARFEALLDRLAEHLGDPFPLADVTAGRLAAWHAALPAGDQADAAELIGAFQAYLHDWGWVPRPAQD
;
A
#
# COMPACT_ATOMS: atom_id res chain seq x y z
N MET A 1 -20.21 -6.84 16.26
CA MET A 1 -19.32 -5.68 16.44
C MET A 1 -19.30 -4.95 15.11
N THR A 2 -20.00 -3.82 15.01
CA THR A 2 -20.00 -2.98 13.80
C THR A 2 -18.67 -2.25 13.72
N LEU A 3 -17.78 -2.72 12.86
CA LEU A 3 -16.57 -1.98 12.47
C LEU A 3 -17.03 -0.63 11.91
N HIS A 4 -16.77 0.45 12.64
CA HIS A 4 -16.89 1.79 12.08
C HIS A 4 -15.93 1.87 10.90
N PRO A 5 -16.36 2.32 9.71
CA PRO A 5 -15.43 2.55 8.62
C PRO A 5 -14.51 3.68 9.05
N TYR A 6 -13.32 3.34 9.53
CA TYR A 6 -12.24 4.31 9.72
C TYR A 6 -11.86 4.78 8.32
N ARG A 7 -12.48 5.85 7.84
CA ARG A 7 -11.95 6.60 6.71
C ARG A 7 -10.81 7.42 7.26
N ALA A 8 -9.59 7.22 6.76
CA ALA A 8 -8.43 8.03 7.13
C ALA A 8 -8.82 9.54 7.06
N PRO A 9 -8.92 10.23 8.21
CA PRO A 9 -9.68 11.48 8.33
C PRO A 9 -9.10 12.66 7.53
N TRP A 10 -7.85 12.56 7.06
CA TRP A 10 -7.18 13.56 6.23
C TRP A 10 -7.46 13.44 4.72
N ILE A 11 -8.16 12.39 4.27
CA ILE A 11 -8.52 12.18 2.84
C ILE A 11 -9.73 13.03 2.42
N VAL A 12 -10.51 13.56 3.37
CA VAL A 12 -11.76 14.28 3.05
C VAL A 12 -11.44 15.60 2.33
N GLY A 13 -11.51 15.58 0.99
CA GLY A 13 -11.32 16.74 0.11
C GLY A 13 -9.94 16.87 -0.55
N ARG A 14 -9.05 15.87 -0.44
CA ARG A 14 -7.72 15.85 -1.08
C ARG A 14 -7.46 14.53 -1.79
N THR A 15 -6.65 14.55 -2.85
CA THR A 15 -6.17 13.34 -3.52
C THR A 15 -5.36 12.51 -2.52
N ALA A 16 -5.79 11.27 -2.27
CA ALA A 16 -4.98 10.32 -1.51
C ALA A 16 -3.72 9.95 -2.31
N LEU A 17 -2.55 10.06 -1.67
CA LEU A 17 -1.26 9.73 -2.25
C LEU A 17 -0.75 8.40 -1.71
N LEU A 18 0.11 7.74 -2.49
CA LEU A 18 0.79 6.51 -2.11
C LEU A 18 1.57 6.69 -0.80
N GLU A 19 2.33 7.79 -0.67
CA GLU A 19 3.13 8.08 0.52
C GLU A 19 2.30 8.10 1.81
N HIS A 20 1.12 8.71 1.79
CA HIS A 20 0.25 8.79 2.98
C HIS A 20 -0.27 7.42 3.38
N ALA A 21 -0.67 6.59 2.41
CA ALA A 21 -1.13 5.24 2.70
C ALA A 21 0.01 4.33 3.15
N ALA A 22 1.21 4.52 2.59
CA ALA A 22 2.41 3.79 2.95
C ALA A 22 2.85 4.10 4.39
N GLU A 23 2.86 5.36 4.79
CA GLU A 23 3.18 5.78 6.16
C GLU A 23 2.23 5.13 7.18
N ASP A 24 0.93 5.20 6.91
CA ASP A 24 -0.11 4.65 7.77
C ASP A 24 -0.07 3.11 7.85
N PHE A 25 0.21 2.46 6.72
CA PHE A 25 0.48 1.02 6.67
C PHE A 25 1.71 0.64 7.50
N LEU A 26 2.82 1.38 7.38
CA LEU A 26 4.04 1.10 8.13
C LEU A 26 3.84 1.32 9.64
N ASN A 27 3.02 2.29 10.03
CA ASN A 27 2.61 2.48 11.42
C ASN A 27 1.86 1.24 11.95
N GLU A 28 0.96 0.67 11.15
CA GLU A 28 0.23 -0.54 11.53
C GLU A 28 1.13 -1.79 11.53
N VAL A 29 2.03 -1.93 10.55
CA VAL A 29 3.06 -2.99 10.53
C VAL A 29 3.94 -2.91 11.77
N THR A 30 4.32 -1.70 12.19
CA THR A 30 5.12 -1.49 13.41
C THR A 30 4.39 -2.00 14.66
N ARG A 31 3.08 -1.85 14.72
CA ARG A 31 2.26 -2.31 15.86
C ARG A 31 2.07 -3.82 15.88
N GLN A 32 1.83 -4.44 14.73
CA GLN A 32 1.48 -5.86 14.65
C GLN A 32 2.69 -6.78 14.44
N THR A 33 3.60 -6.37 13.55
CA THR A 33 4.72 -7.20 13.06
C THR A 33 5.99 -6.35 12.87
N PRO A 34 6.55 -5.76 13.94
CA PRO A 34 7.64 -4.79 13.84
C PRO A 34 8.89 -5.32 13.11
N TRP A 35 9.14 -6.63 13.16
CA TRP A 35 10.25 -7.26 12.44
C TRP A 35 10.14 -7.17 10.90
N ARG A 36 8.96 -6.87 10.35
CA ARG A 36 8.75 -6.68 8.90
C ARG A 36 8.95 -5.23 8.44
N LYS A 37 8.91 -4.26 9.37
CA LYS A 37 8.86 -2.82 9.05
C LYS A 37 9.97 -2.40 8.09
N ALA A 38 11.23 -2.61 8.47
CA ALA A 38 12.38 -2.10 7.71
C ALA A 38 12.42 -2.64 6.27
N ARG A 39 12.01 -3.90 6.08
CA ARG A 39 11.93 -4.53 4.76
C ARG A 39 10.80 -3.96 3.92
N PHE A 40 9.62 -3.78 4.52
CA PHE A 40 8.46 -3.22 3.82
C PHE A 40 8.66 -1.75 3.48
N GLU A 41 9.30 -0.98 4.36
CA GLU A 41 9.67 0.42 4.14
C GLU A 41 10.59 0.55 2.92
N ALA A 42 11.69 -0.21 2.88
CA ALA A 42 12.61 -0.19 1.74
C ALA A 42 11.95 -0.59 0.40
N LEU A 43 11.00 -1.52 0.43
CA LEU A 43 10.26 -1.93 -0.77
C LEU A 43 9.22 -0.88 -1.19
N LEU A 44 8.56 -0.21 -0.24
CA LEU A 44 7.63 0.89 -0.52
C LEU A 44 8.35 2.11 -1.10
N ASP A 45 9.54 2.43 -0.60
CA ASP A 45 10.38 3.50 -1.16
C ASP A 45 10.70 3.20 -2.63
N ARG A 46 11.14 1.97 -2.94
CA ARG A 46 11.39 1.54 -4.33
C ARG A 46 10.14 1.55 -5.20
N LEU A 47 8.97 1.23 -4.63
CA LEU A 47 7.71 1.33 -5.35
C LEU A 47 7.39 2.78 -5.69
N ALA A 48 7.55 3.70 -4.74
CA ALA A 48 7.33 5.13 -4.95
C ALA A 48 8.29 5.69 -6.01
N GLU A 49 9.58 5.32 -5.94
CA GLU A 49 10.58 5.67 -6.97
C GLU A 49 10.20 5.14 -8.36
N HIS A 50 9.72 3.89 -8.44
CA HIS A 50 9.32 3.28 -9.71
C HIS A 50 8.09 3.95 -10.34
N LEU A 51 7.13 4.35 -9.52
CA LEU A 51 5.88 4.97 -9.99
C LEU A 51 6.03 6.49 -10.22
N GLY A 52 6.99 7.12 -9.56
CA GLY A 52 7.23 8.56 -9.57
C GLY A 52 6.45 9.25 -8.45
N ASP A 53 7.18 9.75 -7.45
CA ASP A 53 6.63 10.46 -6.29
C ASP A 53 6.47 11.98 -6.59
N PRO A 54 5.32 12.62 -6.28
CA PRO A 54 4.10 12.08 -5.66
C PRO A 54 3.25 11.24 -6.62
N PHE A 55 2.77 10.09 -6.14
CA PHE A 55 1.90 9.21 -6.92
C PHE A 55 0.47 9.12 -6.34
N PRO A 56 -0.59 9.41 -7.12
CA PRO A 56 -1.97 9.23 -6.67
C PRO A 56 -2.26 7.77 -6.33
N LEU A 57 -2.81 7.52 -5.15
CA LEU A 57 -3.14 6.17 -4.68
C LEU A 57 -4.17 5.48 -5.59
N ALA A 58 -5.11 6.24 -6.14
CA ALA A 58 -6.12 5.74 -7.07
C ALA A 58 -5.53 5.16 -8.36
N ASP A 59 -4.32 5.59 -8.74
CA ASP A 59 -3.62 5.11 -9.93
C ASP A 59 -2.73 3.89 -9.64
N VAL A 60 -2.59 3.48 -8.37
CA VAL A 60 -1.86 2.28 -7.95
C VAL A 60 -2.70 1.04 -8.28
N THR A 61 -2.64 0.62 -9.54
CA THR A 61 -3.38 -0.55 -10.04
C THR A 61 -2.61 -1.85 -9.85
N ALA A 62 -3.32 -2.98 -9.84
CA ALA A 62 -2.71 -4.31 -9.83
C ALA A 62 -1.71 -4.52 -10.99
N GLY A 63 -1.99 -3.95 -12.16
CA GLY A 63 -1.08 -4.01 -13.31
C GLY A 63 0.23 -3.27 -13.08
N ARG A 64 0.20 -2.10 -12.42
CA ARG A 64 1.42 -1.36 -12.04
C ARG A 64 2.22 -2.08 -10.96
N LEU A 65 1.54 -2.64 -9.96
CA LEU A 65 2.19 -3.44 -8.92
C LEU A 65 2.86 -4.70 -9.51
N ALA A 66 2.20 -5.37 -10.46
CA ALA A 66 2.77 -6.53 -11.16
C ALA A 66 3.98 -6.14 -12.02
N ALA A 67 3.92 -4.98 -12.71
CA ALA A 67 5.05 -4.48 -13.49
C ALA A 67 6.26 -4.14 -12.61
N TRP A 68 6.01 -3.48 -11.47
CA TRP A 68 7.03 -3.21 -10.47
C TRP A 68 7.64 -4.51 -9.91
N HIS A 69 6.81 -5.47 -9.51
CA HIS A 69 7.24 -6.77 -9.01
C HIS A 69 8.14 -7.51 -10.01
N ALA A 70 7.76 -7.53 -11.28
CA ALA A 70 8.53 -8.15 -12.35
C ALA A 70 9.88 -7.45 -12.64
N ALA A 71 10.00 -6.15 -12.30
CA ALA A 71 11.24 -5.39 -12.46
C ALA A 71 12.24 -5.60 -11.30
N LEU A 72 11.83 -6.25 -10.21
CA LEU A 72 12.71 -6.48 -9.06
C LEU A 72 13.70 -7.65 -9.27
N PRO A 73 14.88 -7.59 -8.64
CA PRO A 73 15.79 -8.73 -8.55
C PRO A 73 15.09 -9.95 -7.94
N ALA A 74 15.44 -11.15 -8.40
CA ALA A 74 14.80 -12.40 -7.94
C ALA A 74 14.82 -12.59 -6.41
N GLY A 75 15.86 -12.08 -5.73
CA GLY A 75 15.95 -12.13 -4.26
C GLY A 75 14.88 -11.31 -3.55
N ASP A 76 14.37 -10.25 -4.16
CA ASP A 76 13.42 -9.32 -3.56
C ASP A 76 11.96 -9.65 -3.94
N GLN A 77 11.74 -10.51 -4.94
CA GLN A 77 10.40 -10.83 -5.46
C GLN A 77 9.49 -11.51 -4.43
N ALA A 78 10.03 -12.39 -3.58
CA ALA A 78 9.24 -13.05 -2.54
C ALA A 78 8.73 -12.03 -1.50
N ASP A 79 9.61 -11.15 -1.05
CA ASP A 79 9.29 -10.11 -0.07
C ASP A 79 8.36 -9.05 -0.66
N ALA A 80 8.53 -8.71 -1.93
CA ALA A 80 7.65 -7.80 -2.64
C ALA A 80 6.25 -8.39 -2.85
N ALA A 81 6.13 -9.68 -3.15
CA ALA A 81 4.83 -10.35 -3.21
C ALA A 81 4.12 -10.34 -1.85
N GLU A 82 4.87 -10.56 -0.76
CA GLU A 82 4.33 -10.46 0.60
C GLU A 82 3.86 -9.03 0.91
N LEU A 83 4.66 -8.02 0.58
CA LEU A 83 4.30 -6.62 0.74
C LEU A 83 3.03 -6.28 -0.05
N ILE A 84 2.96 -6.65 -1.35
CA ILE A 84 1.81 -6.34 -2.21
C ILE A 84 0.52 -6.90 -1.59
N GLY A 85 0.55 -8.17 -1.16
CA GLY A 85 -0.62 -8.79 -0.54
C GLY A 85 -1.04 -8.09 0.76
N ALA A 86 -0.07 -7.82 1.64
CA ALA A 86 -0.34 -7.13 2.91
C ALA A 86 -0.85 -5.69 2.71
N PHE A 87 -0.25 -4.95 1.78
CA PHE A 87 -0.62 -3.56 1.51
C PHE A 87 -1.99 -3.48 0.85
N GLN A 88 -2.30 -4.33 -0.13
CA GLN A 88 -3.64 -4.37 -0.74
C GLN A 88 -4.73 -4.73 0.27
N ALA A 89 -4.47 -5.70 1.14
CA ALA A 89 -5.40 -6.04 2.23
C ALA A 89 -5.63 -4.84 3.15
N TYR A 90 -4.55 -4.16 3.57
CA TYR A 90 -4.63 -2.94 4.37
C TYR A 90 -5.47 -1.85 3.70
N LEU A 91 -5.19 -1.54 2.42
CA LEU A 91 -5.91 -0.50 1.68
C LEU A 91 -7.41 -0.78 1.60
N HIS A 92 -7.80 -2.04 1.44
CA HIS A 92 -9.20 -2.44 1.41
C HIS A 92 -9.85 -2.38 2.80
N ASP A 93 -9.21 -2.97 3.81
CA ASP A 93 -9.78 -3.12 5.16
C ASP A 93 -9.94 -1.77 5.87
N TRP A 94 -9.06 -0.82 5.56
CA TRP A 94 -9.06 0.54 6.09
C TRP A 94 -9.72 1.57 5.16
N GLY A 95 -10.32 1.11 4.05
CA GLY A 95 -11.13 1.97 3.17
C GLY A 95 -10.36 3.08 2.45
N TRP A 96 -9.07 2.89 2.21
CA TRP A 96 -8.23 3.80 1.41
C TRP A 96 -8.60 3.79 -0.07
N VAL A 97 -9.05 2.65 -0.58
CA VAL A 97 -9.54 2.48 -1.94
C VAL A 97 -11.01 2.06 -1.92
N PRO A 98 -11.86 2.57 -2.84
CA PRO A 98 -13.23 2.09 -2.94
C PRO A 98 -13.24 0.60 -3.26
N ARG A 99 -14.11 -0.16 -2.59
CA ARG A 99 -14.35 -1.55 -2.95
C ARG A 99 -14.78 -1.60 -4.42
N PRO A 100 -14.21 -2.46 -5.27
CA PRO A 100 -14.69 -2.61 -6.64
C PRO A 100 -16.19 -2.88 -6.61
N ALA A 101 -16.94 -2.13 -7.42
CA ALA A 101 -18.36 -2.40 -7.60
C ALA A 101 -18.49 -3.86 -8.07
N GLN A 102 -19.20 -4.68 -7.29
CA GLN A 102 -19.62 -5.99 -7.74
C GLN A 102 -20.83 -5.72 -8.64
N ASP A 103 -20.62 -5.71 -9.95
CA ASP A 103 -21.71 -5.85 -10.93
C ASP A 103 -22.20 -7.30 -10.98
#